data_AF-A0A966SA74-F1
#
_entry.id   AF-A0A966SA74-F1
#
_cell.length_a   1.000
_cell.length_b   1.000
_cell.length_c   1.000
_cell.angle_alpha   90.00
_cell.angle_beta   90.00
_cell.angle_gamma   90.00
#
_symmetry.space_group_name_H-M   'P 1'
#
loop_
_entity.id
_entity.type
_entity.pdbx_description
1 polymer ?
#
loop_
_entity_poly.entity_id
_entity_poly.type
_entity_poly.pdbx_seq_one_letter_code
_entity_poly.pdbx_strand_id
1 'polypeptide(L)'
;MAMAGPLTPAWGVLETLAATRKNFDLGAAFATDAARETRYTYAAAGLTLDVSRQCIDEAVHRALLQLPDAVGLREAIEAMWRGDPINSTERRAAWHVLLRRPGVATDTIEHSTNAVSADSPKEFAEVLAERERMLAFAEEIRASGQFETVINIGIGGSDLGPAMAVQALRSWRNPESSAPVPVVHFVSNVDGCALHDLLQTANPQRTLFIVCSKTFTTQETLANAHVAREWILARLGVTAIPDHFAAVSVNAAAMDNFGIHPARRFAMWDWVGGRYSVWSAVGLALAIAIGRAAFDDFLAGAHAIDEHFRRAPWAENLPVLLALVGIWNVNFLEIPTLAVLPYSDRLARFPAFLQQLEMESNGKSVMHDGTAVRWATAPVIWGEPGNNAQHSFFQLLHQGSLRAALDVILLKRSPIGD
;
A
#
# COMPACT_ATOMS: atom_id res chain seq x y z
N MET A 1 -5.07 -34.19 4.98
CA MET A 1 -5.86 -34.39 3.75
C MET A 1 -5.28 -33.46 2.71
N ALA A 2 -4.95 -33.95 1.51
CA ALA A 2 -4.43 -33.10 0.45
C ALA A 2 -5.40 -31.93 0.19
N MET A 3 -4.90 -30.71 0.34
CA MET A 3 -5.64 -29.48 0.10
C MET A 3 -5.84 -29.33 -1.40
N ALA A 4 -6.90 -29.93 -1.94
CA ALA A 4 -7.24 -29.79 -3.35
C ALA A 4 -7.48 -28.30 -3.65
N GLY A 5 -6.54 -27.68 -4.37
CA GLY A 5 -6.57 -26.28 -4.74
C GLY A 5 -7.68 -25.93 -5.74
N PRO A 6 -7.58 -24.80 -6.46
CA PRO A 6 -8.39 -24.61 -7.65
C PRO A 6 -8.21 -25.84 -8.55
N LEU A 7 -9.32 -26.46 -8.96
CA LEU A 7 -9.37 -27.71 -9.72
C LEU A 7 -8.84 -27.53 -11.16
N THR A 8 -7.61 -27.01 -11.30
CA THR A 8 -6.93 -26.78 -12.57
C THR A 8 -5.87 -27.87 -12.78
N PRO A 9 -5.61 -28.31 -14.02
CA PRO A 9 -4.54 -29.26 -14.30
C PRO A 9 -3.16 -28.79 -13.82
N ALA A 10 -2.87 -27.48 -13.95
CA ALA A 10 -1.61 -26.89 -13.51
C ALA A 10 -1.39 -27.05 -12.00
N TRP A 11 -2.46 -26.95 -11.18
CA TRP A 11 -2.37 -27.18 -9.74
C TRP A 11 -1.94 -28.61 -9.41
N GLY A 12 -2.56 -29.62 -10.04
CA GLY A 12 -2.18 -31.03 -9.82
C GLY A 12 -0.76 -31.35 -10.27
N VAL A 13 -0.26 -30.69 -11.33
CA VAL A 13 1.15 -30.77 -11.75
C VAL A 13 2.05 -30.21 -10.65
N LEU A 14 1.72 -29.05 -10.09
CA LEU A 14 2.49 -28.43 -9.01
C LEU A 14 2.50 -29.28 -7.73
N GLU A 15 1.38 -29.93 -7.37
CA GLU A 15 1.33 -30.89 -6.25
C GLU A 15 2.32 -32.05 -6.47
N THR A 16 2.35 -32.59 -7.69
CA THR A 16 3.26 -33.68 -8.07
C THR A 16 4.72 -33.23 -8.02
N LEU A 17 5.02 -32.05 -8.55
CA LEU A 17 6.37 -31.47 -8.51
C LEU A 17 6.82 -31.23 -7.07
N ALA A 18 5.95 -30.66 -6.22
CA ALA A 18 6.23 -30.39 -4.82
C ALA A 18 6.56 -31.66 -4.00
N ALA A 19 5.88 -32.77 -4.27
CA ALA A 19 6.13 -34.05 -3.61
C ALA A 19 7.59 -34.53 -3.76
N THR A 20 8.24 -34.15 -4.87
CA THR A 20 9.65 -34.52 -5.15
C THR A 20 10.67 -33.51 -4.63
N ARG A 21 10.23 -32.41 -3.98
CA ARG A 21 11.08 -31.27 -3.59
C ARG A 21 11.43 -31.22 -2.10
N LYS A 22 11.09 -32.26 -1.34
CA LYS A 22 11.55 -32.43 0.06
C LYS A 22 13.07 -32.35 0.22
N ASN A 23 13.82 -32.70 -0.84
CA ASN A 23 15.27 -32.69 -0.88
C ASN A 23 15.84 -31.68 -1.91
N PHE A 24 15.09 -30.63 -2.25
CA PHE A 24 15.60 -29.61 -3.18
C PHE A 24 16.80 -28.88 -2.54
N ASP A 25 17.97 -29.02 -3.16
CA ASP A 25 19.19 -28.35 -2.74
C ASP A 25 19.41 -27.10 -3.60
N LEU A 26 19.20 -25.94 -3.00
CA LEU A 26 19.40 -24.65 -3.68
C LEU A 26 20.88 -24.43 -4.05
N GLY A 27 21.82 -24.87 -3.22
CA GLY A 27 23.25 -24.77 -3.52
C GLY A 27 23.62 -25.60 -4.75
N ALA A 28 23.11 -26.83 -4.84
CA ALA A 28 23.28 -27.68 -6.02
C ALA A 28 22.60 -27.07 -7.26
N ALA A 29 21.43 -26.45 -7.11
CA ALA A 29 20.74 -25.78 -8.21
C ALA A 29 21.56 -24.61 -8.80
N PHE A 30 22.21 -23.81 -7.96
CA PHE A 30 23.14 -22.77 -8.41
C PHE A 30 24.43 -23.34 -9.00
N ALA A 31 24.95 -24.43 -8.44
CA ALA A 31 26.16 -25.08 -8.96
C ALA A 31 25.95 -25.72 -10.35
N THR A 32 24.72 -26.18 -10.65
CA THR A 32 24.38 -26.87 -11.91
C THR A 32 23.81 -25.96 -12.99
N ASP A 33 23.21 -24.81 -12.63
CA ASP A 33 22.74 -23.79 -13.57
C ASP A 33 23.42 -22.44 -13.28
N ALA A 34 24.57 -22.21 -13.94
CA ALA A 34 25.30 -20.95 -13.82
C ALA A 34 24.51 -19.72 -14.28
N ALA A 35 23.44 -19.90 -15.07
CA ALA A 35 22.57 -18.83 -15.53
C ALA A 35 21.35 -18.63 -14.64
N ARG A 36 21.21 -19.38 -13.53
CA ARG A 36 20.02 -19.39 -12.66
C ARG A 36 19.64 -18.00 -12.15
N GLU A 37 20.61 -17.23 -11.68
CA GLU A 37 20.38 -15.87 -11.15
C GLU A 37 19.75 -14.99 -12.24
N THR A 38 20.40 -14.89 -13.40
CA THR A 38 19.89 -14.12 -14.54
C THR A 38 18.55 -14.65 -15.05
N ARG A 39 18.36 -15.97 -15.09
CA ARG A 39 17.12 -16.62 -15.59
C ARG A 39 15.89 -16.26 -14.75
N TYR A 40 16.06 -16.10 -13.45
CA TYR A 40 14.98 -15.81 -12.51
C TYR A 40 15.06 -14.40 -11.93
N THR A 41 15.72 -13.48 -12.65
CA THR A 41 15.77 -12.06 -12.34
C THR A 41 15.02 -11.27 -13.40
N TYR A 42 14.11 -10.42 -12.94
CA TYR A 42 13.22 -9.62 -13.78
C TYR A 42 13.34 -8.15 -13.42
N ALA A 43 13.07 -7.25 -14.37
CA ALA A 43 13.09 -5.82 -14.09
C ALA A 43 11.97 -5.08 -14.84
N ALA A 44 11.27 -4.20 -14.14
CA ALA A 44 10.27 -3.31 -14.71
C ALA A 44 10.01 -2.13 -13.75
N ALA A 45 9.56 -0.99 -14.29
CA ALA A 45 9.19 0.19 -13.50
C ALA A 45 10.26 0.62 -12.46
N GLY A 46 11.55 0.49 -12.79
CA GLY A 46 12.66 0.84 -11.89
C GLY A 46 12.94 -0.15 -10.75
N LEU A 47 12.23 -1.29 -10.72
CA LEU A 47 12.40 -2.36 -9.75
C LEU A 47 13.12 -3.56 -10.38
N THR A 48 13.91 -4.26 -9.57
CA THR A 48 14.47 -5.58 -9.91
C THR A 48 13.92 -6.61 -8.93
N LEU A 49 13.34 -7.68 -9.45
CA LEU A 49 12.83 -8.83 -8.70
C LEU A 49 13.71 -10.04 -8.99
N ASP A 50 14.37 -10.57 -7.97
CA ASP A 50 15.17 -11.79 -8.05
C ASP A 50 14.48 -12.90 -7.24
N VAL A 51 14.01 -13.94 -7.95
CA VAL A 51 13.41 -15.14 -7.32
C VAL A 51 14.28 -16.38 -7.50
N SER A 52 15.54 -16.23 -7.92
CA SER A 52 16.48 -17.33 -8.15
C SER A 52 16.78 -18.16 -6.89
N ARG A 53 16.62 -17.55 -5.71
CA ARG A 53 16.79 -18.18 -4.39
C ARG A 53 15.54 -18.92 -3.89
N GLN A 54 14.47 -18.98 -4.68
CA GLN A 54 13.31 -19.81 -4.39
C GLN A 54 13.59 -21.28 -4.74
N CYS A 55 12.85 -22.20 -4.11
CA CYS A 55 12.91 -23.63 -4.41
C CYS A 55 12.13 -23.96 -5.70
N ILE A 56 12.59 -23.39 -6.81
CA ILE A 56 11.98 -23.50 -8.15
C ILE A 56 12.99 -24.03 -9.18
N ASP A 57 12.49 -24.70 -10.20
CA ASP A 57 13.21 -25.04 -11.43
C ASP A 57 12.34 -24.73 -12.65
N GLU A 58 12.80 -25.08 -13.84
CA GLU A 58 12.06 -24.77 -15.08
C GLU A 58 10.68 -25.42 -15.12
N ALA A 59 10.54 -26.65 -14.60
CA ALA A 59 9.28 -27.36 -14.59
C ALA A 59 8.26 -26.69 -13.66
N VAL A 60 8.69 -26.33 -12.45
CA VAL A 60 7.86 -25.57 -11.49
C VAL A 60 7.51 -24.20 -12.06
N HIS A 61 8.49 -23.47 -12.59
CA HIS A 61 8.28 -22.15 -13.16
C HIS A 61 7.25 -22.18 -14.30
N ARG A 62 7.39 -23.12 -15.23
CA ARG A 62 6.44 -23.30 -16.33
C ARG A 62 5.04 -23.64 -15.85
N ALA A 63 4.91 -24.51 -14.84
CA ALA A 63 3.60 -24.88 -14.28
C ALA A 63 2.95 -23.71 -13.51
N LEU A 64 3.72 -22.93 -12.77
CA LEU A 64 3.24 -21.71 -12.10
C LEU A 64 2.67 -20.70 -13.10
N LEU A 65 3.37 -20.47 -14.23
CA LEU A 65 2.93 -19.53 -15.26
C LEU A 65 1.63 -19.93 -15.98
N GLN A 66 1.15 -21.16 -15.80
CA GLN A 66 -0.16 -21.60 -16.34
C GLN A 66 -1.33 -21.24 -15.41
N LEU A 67 -1.08 -20.98 -14.12
CA LEU A 67 -2.15 -20.68 -13.16
C LEU A 67 -2.93 -19.41 -13.51
N PRO A 68 -2.31 -18.27 -13.88
CA PRO A 68 -3.05 -17.03 -14.18
C PRO A 68 -4.13 -17.20 -15.26
N ASP A 69 -3.79 -17.87 -16.36
CA ASP A 69 -4.75 -18.11 -17.45
C ASP A 69 -5.83 -19.11 -17.04
N ALA A 70 -5.46 -20.15 -16.27
CA ALA A 70 -6.40 -21.16 -15.80
C ALA A 70 -7.49 -20.60 -14.86
N VAL A 71 -7.26 -19.44 -14.24
CA VAL A 71 -8.21 -18.76 -13.35
C VAL A 71 -8.80 -17.48 -13.95
N GLY A 72 -8.52 -17.18 -15.22
CA GLY A 72 -9.04 -15.99 -15.90
C GLY A 72 -8.51 -14.67 -15.32
N LEU A 73 -7.25 -14.62 -14.91
CA LEU A 73 -6.67 -13.44 -14.26
C LEU A 73 -6.66 -12.21 -15.18
N ARG A 74 -6.43 -12.40 -16.49
CA ARG A 74 -6.41 -11.27 -17.45
C ARG A 74 -7.78 -10.58 -17.49
N GLU A 75 -8.85 -11.37 -17.53
CA GLU A 75 -10.22 -10.88 -17.54
C GLU A 75 -10.56 -10.14 -16.25
N ALA A 76 -10.13 -10.67 -15.09
CA ALA A 76 -10.32 -10.03 -13.79
C ALA A 76 -9.57 -8.68 -13.68
N ILE A 77 -8.34 -8.60 -14.21
CA ILE A 77 -7.57 -7.36 -14.28
C ILE A 77 -8.29 -6.33 -15.15
N GLU A 78 -8.75 -6.71 -16.34
CA GLU A 78 -9.48 -5.78 -17.22
C GLU A 78 -10.82 -5.35 -16.61
N ALA A 79 -11.52 -6.23 -15.90
CA ALA A 79 -12.72 -5.88 -15.14
C ALA A 79 -12.42 -4.85 -14.04
N MET A 80 -11.33 -5.02 -13.29
CA MET A 80 -10.87 -4.02 -12.32
C MET A 80 -10.57 -2.68 -13.00
N TRP A 81 -9.98 -2.71 -14.19
CA TRP A 81 -9.58 -1.50 -14.92
C TRP A 81 -10.76 -0.71 -15.47
N ARG A 82 -11.81 -1.40 -15.92
CA ARG A 82 -13.09 -0.81 -16.34
C ARG A 82 -13.92 -0.25 -15.18
N GLY A 83 -13.57 -0.61 -13.94
CA GLY A 83 -14.39 -0.26 -12.77
C GLY A 83 -15.60 -1.17 -12.59
N ASP A 84 -15.56 -2.40 -13.11
CA ASP A 84 -16.62 -3.38 -12.91
C ASP A 84 -16.74 -3.72 -11.40
N PRO A 85 -17.94 -4.12 -10.92
CA PRO A 85 -18.17 -4.42 -9.51
C PRO A 85 -17.58 -5.79 -9.09
N ILE A 86 -16.26 -5.93 -9.16
CA ILE A 86 -15.53 -7.17 -8.88
C ILE A 86 -15.49 -7.54 -7.39
N ASN A 87 -15.79 -6.61 -6.49
CA ASN A 87 -16.07 -6.94 -5.10
C ASN A 87 -17.50 -7.49 -5.03
N SER A 88 -17.64 -8.81 -5.19
CA SER A 88 -18.93 -9.48 -5.39
C SER A 88 -19.85 -9.44 -4.17
N THR A 89 -19.30 -9.50 -2.96
CA THR A 89 -20.10 -9.54 -1.71
C THR A 89 -20.73 -8.18 -1.40
N GLU A 90 -20.02 -7.09 -1.71
CA GLU A 90 -20.51 -5.72 -1.48
C GLU A 90 -21.03 -5.05 -2.75
N ARG A 91 -20.88 -5.71 -3.91
CA ARG A 91 -21.28 -5.24 -5.25
C ARG A 91 -20.68 -3.87 -5.60
N ARG A 92 -19.38 -3.72 -5.39
CA ARG A 92 -18.63 -2.47 -5.61
C ARG A 92 -17.45 -2.68 -6.54
N ALA A 93 -17.06 -1.60 -7.22
CA ALA A 93 -15.78 -1.56 -7.92
C ALA A 93 -14.60 -1.60 -6.93
N ALA A 94 -13.43 -2.02 -7.41
CA ALA A 94 -12.17 -1.97 -6.66
C ALA A 94 -11.13 -1.15 -7.45
N TRP A 95 -11.40 0.15 -7.61
CA TRP A 95 -10.80 0.94 -8.69
C TRP A 95 -9.64 1.87 -8.26
N HIS A 96 -8.86 1.44 -7.27
CA HIS A 96 -7.75 2.23 -6.72
C HIS A 96 -6.68 2.61 -7.76
N VAL A 97 -6.54 1.84 -8.85
CA VAL A 97 -5.66 2.18 -9.98
C VAL A 97 -6.04 3.51 -10.66
N LEU A 98 -7.32 3.91 -10.62
CA LEU A 98 -7.79 5.19 -11.17
C LEU A 98 -7.18 6.40 -10.43
N LEU A 99 -6.92 6.25 -9.12
CA LEU A 99 -6.41 7.32 -8.24
C LEU A 99 -5.03 7.83 -8.66
N ARG A 100 -4.26 7.02 -9.37
CA ARG A 100 -2.87 7.30 -9.76
C ARG A 100 -2.68 7.40 -11.28
N ARG A 101 -3.74 7.23 -12.07
CA ARG A 101 -3.71 7.50 -13.50
C ARG A 101 -3.34 8.98 -13.75
N PRO A 102 -2.41 9.28 -14.66
CA PRO A 102 -2.04 10.65 -15.02
C PRO A 102 -3.16 11.32 -15.83
N GLY A 103 -3.40 12.61 -15.58
CA GLY A 103 -4.28 13.44 -16.41
C GLY A 103 -3.68 13.69 -17.81
N VAL A 104 -4.52 14.05 -18.79
CA VAL A 104 -4.03 14.44 -20.12
C VAL A 104 -3.45 15.85 -20.04
N ALA A 105 -2.16 15.96 -20.35
CA ALA A 105 -1.31 17.15 -20.54
C ALA A 105 -0.62 17.76 -19.31
N THR A 106 0.62 17.31 -19.07
CA THR A 106 1.78 18.22 -18.99
C THR A 106 2.81 17.77 -20.04
N ASP A 107 3.24 18.70 -20.90
CA ASP A 107 4.12 18.52 -22.06
C ASP A 107 5.59 18.16 -21.72
N THR A 108 5.84 17.30 -20.72
CA THR A 108 7.22 17.00 -20.28
C THR A 108 7.57 15.54 -20.05
N ILE A 109 6.73 14.58 -20.44
CA ILE A 109 7.14 13.16 -20.44
C ILE A 109 6.83 12.54 -21.81
N GLU A 110 7.88 12.34 -22.61
CA GLU A 110 7.89 11.76 -23.97
C GLU A 110 7.33 10.32 -24.09
N HIS A 111 6.56 9.81 -23.12
CA HIS A 111 6.03 8.43 -23.13
C HIS A 111 4.51 8.31 -22.92
N SER A 112 3.72 9.39 -22.93
CA SER A 112 2.25 9.27 -22.78
C SER A 112 1.49 9.10 -24.11
N THR A 113 1.63 7.95 -24.74
CA THR A 113 0.62 7.48 -25.73
C THR A 113 -0.47 6.68 -25.02
N ASN A 114 -1.22 7.32 -24.12
CA ASN A 114 -2.43 6.74 -23.56
C ASN A 114 -3.58 7.73 -23.76
N ALA A 115 -4.21 7.62 -24.93
CA ALA A 115 -5.53 8.18 -25.18
C ALA A 115 -6.47 7.84 -24.01
N VAL A 116 -7.31 8.79 -23.63
CA VAL A 116 -8.38 8.61 -22.66
C VAL A 116 -9.24 7.43 -23.12
N SER A 117 -9.04 6.24 -22.55
CA SER A 117 -10.00 5.14 -22.70
C SER A 117 -11.37 5.65 -22.24
N ALA A 118 -12.36 5.48 -23.11
CA ALA A 118 -13.69 6.09 -23.05
C ALA A 118 -14.60 5.56 -21.93
N ASP A 119 -14.08 4.77 -20.98
CA ASP A 119 -14.92 3.91 -20.12
C ASP A 119 -15.43 4.59 -18.83
N SER A 120 -14.93 5.78 -18.44
CA SER A 120 -15.53 6.59 -17.35
C SER A 120 -15.00 8.04 -17.27
N PRO A 121 -15.38 8.93 -18.21
CA PRO A 121 -14.86 10.30 -18.24
C PRO A 121 -15.15 11.09 -16.95
N LYS A 122 -16.25 10.77 -16.26
CA LYS A 122 -16.73 11.50 -15.09
C LYS A 122 -15.92 11.18 -13.83
N GLU A 123 -15.84 9.92 -13.44
CA GLU A 123 -15.11 9.48 -12.23
C GLU A 123 -13.63 9.87 -12.32
N PHE A 124 -13.03 9.74 -13.50
CA PHE A 124 -11.66 10.17 -13.70
C PHE A 124 -11.50 11.69 -13.56
N ALA A 125 -12.41 12.49 -14.12
CA ALA A 125 -12.39 13.94 -13.94
C ALA A 125 -12.58 14.35 -12.47
N GLU A 126 -13.47 13.68 -11.73
CA GLU A 126 -13.66 13.89 -10.30
C GLU A 126 -12.38 13.57 -9.51
N VAL A 127 -11.71 12.47 -9.82
CA VAL A 127 -10.42 12.09 -9.20
C VAL A 127 -9.35 13.16 -9.44
N LEU A 128 -9.23 13.65 -10.67
CA LEU A 128 -8.25 14.70 -10.99
C LEU A 128 -8.57 16.02 -10.29
N ALA A 129 -9.84 16.44 -10.29
CA ALA A 129 -10.26 17.67 -9.61
C ALA A 129 -10.01 17.60 -8.10
N GLU A 130 -10.31 16.46 -7.49
CA GLU A 130 -10.11 16.27 -6.05
C GLU A 130 -8.63 16.17 -5.69
N ARG A 131 -7.81 15.50 -6.52
CA ARG A 131 -6.35 15.50 -6.39
C ARG A 131 -5.80 16.91 -6.46
N GLU A 132 -6.23 17.70 -7.44
CA GLU A 132 -5.78 19.09 -7.60
C GLU A 132 -6.11 19.92 -6.37
N ARG A 133 -7.35 19.80 -5.86
CA ARG A 133 -7.77 20.53 -4.66
C ARG A 133 -6.98 20.12 -3.41
N MET A 134 -6.71 18.83 -3.25
CA MET A 134 -5.87 18.30 -2.17
C MET A 134 -4.44 18.85 -2.26
N LEU A 135 -3.83 18.80 -3.44
CA LEU A 135 -2.45 19.25 -3.64
C LEU A 135 -2.31 20.77 -3.52
N ALA A 136 -3.29 21.54 -3.97
CA ALA A 136 -3.34 22.99 -3.78
C ALA A 136 -3.40 23.37 -2.29
N PHE A 137 -4.25 22.68 -1.52
CA PHE A 137 -4.30 22.87 -0.06
C PHE A 137 -2.99 22.45 0.62
N ALA A 138 -2.38 21.34 0.20
CA ALA A 138 -1.09 20.93 0.76
C ALA A 138 0.02 21.97 0.52
N GLU A 139 0.09 22.56 -0.67
CA GLU A 139 1.02 23.64 -0.98
C GLU A 139 0.71 24.94 -0.22
N GLU A 140 -0.57 25.30 -0.05
CA GLU A 140 -0.97 26.43 0.80
C GLU A 140 -0.45 26.28 2.24
N ILE A 141 -0.65 25.11 2.83
CA ILE A 141 -0.16 24.80 4.19
C ILE A 141 1.37 24.93 4.25
N ARG A 142 2.09 24.39 3.27
CA ARG A 142 3.56 24.46 3.22
C ARG A 142 4.06 25.89 3.04
N ALA A 143 3.49 26.63 2.09
CA ALA A 143 3.91 28.00 1.75
C ALA A 143 3.61 29.00 2.88
N SER A 144 2.50 28.81 3.61
CA SER A 144 2.12 29.71 4.70
C SER A 144 3.11 29.67 5.87
N GLY A 145 3.75 28.52 6.13
CA GLY A 145 4.52 28.29 7.36
C GLY A 145 3.71 28.47 8.65
N GLN A 146 2.37 28.50 8.57
CA GLN A 146 1.48 28.73 9.70
C GLN A 146 1.56 27.58 10.72
N PHE A 147 1.61 26.34 10.20
CA PHE A 147 1.60 25.14 11.01
C PHE A 147 3.00 24.55 11.13
N GLU A 148 3.39 24.21 12.34
CA GLU A 148 4.62 23.46 12.63
C GLU A 148 4.35 21.97 12.86
N THR A 149 3.10 21.63 13.21
CA THR A 149 2.66 20.28 13.52
C THR A 149 1.39 19.96 12.72
N VAL A 150 1.38 18.80 12.08
CA VAL A 150 0.19 18.20 11.49
C VAL A 150 -0.07 16.87 12.18
N ILE A 151 -1.28 16.65 12.67
CA ILE A 151 -1.66 15.39 13.34
C ILE A 151 -2.76 14.73 12.51
N ASN A 152 -2.43 13.62 11.85
CA ASN A 152 -3.39 12.77 11.16
C ASN A 152 -4.06 11.83 12.18
N ILE A 153 -5.38 11.90 12.26
CA ILE A 153 -6.21 11.04 13.11
C ILE A 153 -6.98 10.08 12.21
N GLY A 154 -6.69 8.79 12.33
CA GLY A 154 -7.28 7.74 11.51
C GLY A 154 -6.82 6.37 11.98
N ILE A 155 -7.47 5.29 11.58
CA ILE A 155 -7.07 3.92 11.96
C ILE A 155 -7.02 3.01 10.72
N GLY A 156 -6.20 1.95 10.79
CA GLY A 156 -6.03 0.99 9.70
C GLY A 156 -5.55 1.70 8.43
N GLY A 157 -6.32 1.63 7.34
CA GLY A 157 -5.91 2.17 6.05
C GLY A 157 -5.78 3.69 6.00
N SER A 158 -6.48 4.38 6.93
CA SER A 158 -6.39 5.83 7.11
C SER A 158 -5.17 6.29 7.92
N ASP A 159 -4.34 5.34 8.37
CA ASP A 159 -3.14 5.59 9.18
C ASP A 159 -1.91 4.86 8.61
N LEU A 160 -1.98 3.54 8.45
CA LEU A 160 -0.84 2.68 8.13
C LEU A 160 -0.12 3.08 6.83
N GLY A 161 -0.88 3.34 5.76
CA GLY A 161 -0.33 3.79 4.47
C GLY A 161 0.34 5.16 4.57
N PRO A 162 -0.38 6.22 4.98
CA PRO A 162 0.20 7.56 5.17
C PRO A 162 1.40 7.59 6.13
N ALA A 163 1.32 6.90 7.28
CA ALA A 163 2.39 6.84 8.26
C ALA A 163 3.65 6.19 7.69
N MET A 164 3.47 5.06 6.99
CA MET A 164 4.56 4.38 6.28
C MET A 164 5.19 5.31 5.23
N ALA A 165 4.39 5.93 4.36
CA ALA A 165 4.89 6.74 3.26
C ALA A 165 5.62 8.00 3.74
N VAL A 166 5.11 8.67 4.79
CA VAL A 166 5.77 9.84 5.39
C VAL A 166 7.14 9.47 5.97
N GLN A 167 7.26 8.30 6.60
CA GLN A 167 8.56 7.82 7.10
C GLN A 167 9.50 7.43 5.95
N ALA A 168 8.99 6.72 4.95
CA ALA A 168 9.76 6.25 3.80
C ALA A 168 10.33 7.40 2.98
N LEU A 169 9.52 8.43 2.71
CA LEU A 169 9.83 9.52 1.81
C LEU A 169 10.39 10.75 2.52
N ARG A 170 10.86 10.60 3.77
CA ARG A 170 11.32 11.71 4.61
C ARG A 170 12.49 12.50 4.03
N SER A 171 13.31 11.91 3.17
CA SER A 171 14.41 12.59 2.47
C SER A 171 13.93 13.49 1.32
N TRP A 172 12.71 13.29 0.81
CA TRP A 172 12.12 14.03 -0.30
C TRP A 172 11.16 15.14 0.16
N ARG A 173 11.30 15.63 1.40
CA ARG A 173 10.48 16.73 1.94
C ARG A 173 10.68 18.08 1.21
N ASN A 174 11.62 18.09 0.26
CA ASN A 174 12.08 19.13 -0.65
C ASN A 174 12.45 20.47 0.02
N PRO A 175 13.72 20.91 -0.06
CA PRO A 175 14.22 22.19 0.47
C PRO A 175 13.79 23.46 -0.28
N GLU A 176 12.96 23.37 -1.34
CA GLU A 176 12.57 24.54 -2.17
C GLU A 176 11.56 25.50 -1.50
N SER A 177 10.94 25.10 -0.39
CA SER A 177 10.12 26.02 0.41
C SER A 177 11.01 26.85 1.33
N SER A 178 10.87 28.18 1.27
CA SER A 178 11.49 29.10 2.23
C SER A 178 10.89 28.96 3.64
N ALA A 179 9.67 28.43 3.75
CA ALA A 179 8.99 28.16 5.01
C ALA A 179 9.32 26.75 5.54
N PRO A 180 9.48 26.56 6.86
CA PRO A 180 9.68 25.25 7.47
C PRO A 180 8.52 24.29 7.17
N VAL A 181 8.83 23.06 6.77
CA VAL A 181 7.82 22.00 6.55
C VAL A 181 7.32 21.47 7.90
N PRO A 182 6.00 21.36 8.14
CA PRO A 182 5.48 20.86 9.40
C PRO A 182 5.89 19.41 9.67
N VAL A 183 6.06 19.06 10.94
CA VAL A 183 6.23 17.68 11.38
C VAL A 183 4.88 16.99 11.39
N VAL A 184 4.79 15.85 10.70
CA VAL A 184 3.55 15.07 10.61
C VAL A 184 3.59 13.92 11.63
N HIS A 185 2.53 13.83 12.43
CA HIS A 185 2.30 12.78 13.41
C HIS A 185 1.01 12.01 13.08
N PHE A 186 0.91 10.82 13.66
CA PHE A 186 -0.14 9.85 13.37
C PHE A 186 -0.74 9.33 14.68
N VAL A 187 -2.06 9.43 14.81
CA VAL A 187 -2.82 9.02 15.99
C VAL A 187 -3.92 8.07 15.54
N SER A 188 -3.78 6.80 15.91
CA SER A 188 -4.72 5.75 15.51
C SER A 188 -5.35 4.98 16.66
N ASN A 189 -4.64 4.80 17.77
CA ASN A 189 -5.15 4.06 18.90
C ASN A 189 -6.16 4.87 19.73
N VAL A 190 -7.19 4.19 20.25
CA VAL A 190 -8.23 4.80 21.09
C VAL A 190 -7.83 4.94 22.55
N ASP A 191 -6.73 4.30 22.97
CA ASP A 191 -6.19 4.44 24.33
C ASP A 191 -5.84 5.89 24.71
N GLY A 192 -5.66 6.76 23.72
CA GLY A 192 -5.45 8.19 23.88
C GLY A 192 -4.04 8.59 24.29
N CYS A 193 -3.14 7.64 24.60
CA CYS A 193 -1.78 7.93 25.07
C CYS A 193 -0.99 8.72 24.03
N ALA A 194 -0.99 8.25 22.76
CA ALA A 194 -0.27 8.91 21.67
C ALA A 194 -0.77 10.34 21.43
N LEU A 195 -2.09 10.57 21.49
CA LEU A 195 -2.66 11.91 21.35
C LEU A 195 -2.28 12.78 22.56
N HIS A 196 -2.44 12.26 23.77
CA HIS A 196 -2.11 12.97 25.00
C HIS A 196 -0.68 13.51 24.98
N ASP A 197 0.29 12.65 24.69
CA ASP A 197 1.72 13.01 24.66
C ASP A 197 2.02 14.11 23.64
N LEU A 198 1.40 14.03 22.44
CA LEU A 198 1.53 15.07 21.42
C LEU A 198 0.94 16.41 21.90
N LEU A 199 -0.26 16.39 22.48
CA LEU A 199 -0.96 17.61 22.93
C LEU A 199 -0.27 18.31 24.12
N GLN A 200 0.60 17.63 24.87
CA GLN A 200 1.41 18.26 25.93
C GLN A 200 2.47 19.22 25.38
N THR A 201 2.95 18.97 24.16
CA THR A 201 4.08 19.71 23.56
C THR A 201 3.69 20.53 22.34
N ALA A 202 2.56 20.23 21.71
CA ALA A 202 2.06 20.94 20.54
C ALA A 202 1.60 22.37 20.85
N ASN A 203 1.93 23.30 19.95
CA ASN A 203 1.42 24.67 19.99
C ASN A 203 0.02 24.74 19.35
N PRO A 204 -1.06 25.08 20.09
CA PRO A 204 -2.41 25.08 19.54
C PRO A 204 -2.57 26.03 18.35
N GLN A 205 -1.92 27.21 18.36
CA GLN A 205 -1.96 28.16 17.25
C GLN A 205 -1.26 27.67 15.98
N ARG A 206 -0.39 26.65 16.09
CA ARG A 206 0.45 26.15 15.00
C ARG A 206 0.24 24.65 14.72
N THR A 207 -0.88 24.08 15.14
CA THR A 207 -1.22 22.67 14.92
C THR A 207 -2.44 22.50 14.01
N LEU A 208 -2.31 21.71 12.95
CA LEU A 208 -3.41 21.30 12.07
C LEU A 208 -3.76 19.84 12.34
N PHE A 209 -5.04 19.54 12.51
CA PHE A 209 -5.55 18.18 12.59
C PHE A 209 -6.18 17.75 11.25
N ILE A 210 -5.90 16.52 10.82
CA ILE A 210 -6.54 15.90 9.65
C ILE A 210 -7.31 14.68 10.14
N VAL A 211 -8.65 14.71 10.02
CA VAL A 211 -9.51 13.60 10.44
C VAL A 211 -9.84 12.71 9.23
N CYS A 212 -9.27 11.52 9.20
CA CYS A 212 -9.45 10.56 8.11
C CYS A 212 -10.36 9.41 8.55
N SER A 213 -11.64 9.47 8.14
CA SER A 213 -12.60 8.38 8.35
C SER A 213 -13.65 8.38 7.25
N LYS A 214 -13.74 7.26 6.52
CA LYS A 214 -14.69 7.10 5.41
C LYS A 214 -16.12 7.38 5.87
N THR A 215 -16.58 6.74 6.94
CA THR A 215 -17.94 6.91 7.45
C THR A 215 -18.10 8.13 8.35
N PHE A 216 -16.99 8.65 8.88
CA PHE A 216 -16.97 9.63 9.96
C PHE A 216 -17.72 9.14 11.21
N THR A 217 -17.75 7.83 11.42
CA THR A 217 -18.39 7.16 12.58
C THR A 217 -17.47 6.18 13.28
N THR A 218 -16.25 5.99 12.77
CA THR A 218 -15.24 5.08 13.36
C THR A 218 -14.95 5.51 14.79
N GLN A 219 -15.19 4.61 15.75
CA GLN A 219 -15.19 4.94 17.17
C GLN A 219 -13.83 5.49 17.63
N GLU A 220 -12.74 4.83 17.26
CA GLU A 220 -11.38 5.20 17.63
C GLU A 220 -10.99 6.57 17.04
N THR A 221 -11.31 6.79 15.76
CA THR A 221 -11.03 8.05 15.06
C THR A 221 -11.84 9.22 15.63
N LEU A 222 -13.13 9.02 15.87
CA LEU A 222 -14.00 10.07 16.42
C LEU A 222 -13.65 10.41 17.85
N ALA A 223 -13.34 9.43 18.70
CA ALA A 223 -12.93 9.69 20.08
C ALA A 223 -11.70 10.61 20.11
N ASN A 224 -10.67 10.29 19.33
CA ASN A 224 -9.47 11.13 19.21
C ASN A 224 -9.77 12.50 18.57
N ALA A 225 -10.62 12.55 17.53
CA ALA A 225 -10.99 13.81 16.89
C ALA A 225 -11.77 14.75 17.84
N HIS A 226 -12.64 14.21 18.70
CA HIS A 226 -13.35 14.99 19.70
C HIS A 226 -12.40 15.54 20.77
N VAL A 227 -11.45 14.74 21.27
CA VAL A 227 -10.43 15.22 22.22
C VAL A 227 -9.59 16.35 21.60
N ALA A 228 -9.14 16.19 20.35
CA ALA A 228 -8.41 17.23 19.63
C ALA A 228 -9.26 18.51 19.45
N ARG A 229 -10.55 18.35 19.12
CA ARG A 229 -11.49 19.46 18.95
C ARG A 229 -11.72 20.22 20.25
N GLU A 230 -11.93 19.51 21.36
CA GLU A 230 -12.06 20.09 22.69
C GLU A 230 -10.79 20.84 23.11
N TRP A 231 -9.62 20.28 22.79
CA TRP A 231 -8.33 20.93 23.05
C TRP A 231 -8.18 22.25 22.30
N ILE A 232 -8.50 22.31 21.00
CA ILE A 232 -8.51 23.58 20.24
C ILE A 232 -9.56 24.54 20.80
N LEU A 233 -10.78 24.07 21.05
CA LEU A 233 -11.86 24.90 21.59
C LEU A 233 -11.46 25.56 22.91
N ALA A 234 -10.84 24.81 23.82
CA ALA A 234 -10.42 25.30 25.13
C ALA A 234 -9.27 26.31 25.05
N ARG A 235 -8.43 26.27 24.01
CA ARG A 235 -7.23 27.13 23.89
C ARG A 235 -7.43 28.33 22.97
N LEU A 236 -8.20 28.19 21.91
CA LEU A 236 -8.35 29.20 20.84
C LEU A 236 -9.80 29.66 20.63
N GLY A 237 -10.77 28.99 21.24
CA GLY A 237 -12.19 29.28 21.07
C GLY A 237 -12.80 28.65 19.83
N VAL A 238 -14.14 28.73 19.74
CA VAL A 238 -14.93 28.03 18.71
C VAL A 238 -14.66 28.53 17.29
N THR A 239 -14.30 29.80 17.13
CA THR A 239 -14.03 30.42 15.83
C THR A 239 -12.76 29.88 15.17
N ALA A 240 -11.86 29.25 15.93
CA ALA A 240 -10.64 28.66 15.41
C ALA A 240 -10.84 27.25 14.82
N ILE A 241 -11.96 26.56 15.13
CA ILE A 241 -12.18 25.17 14.70
C ILE A 241 -12.09 25.01 13.16
N PRO A 242 -12.71 25.87 12.33
CA PRO A 242 -12.61 25.74 10.88
C PRO A 242 -11.18 25.88 10.33
N ASP A 243 -10.29 26.57 11.06
CA ASP A 243 -8.92 26.86 10.66
C ASP A 243 -7.90 25.82 11.14
N HIS A 244 -8.28 24.93 12.05
CA HIS A 244 -7.38 23.93 12.64
C HIS A 244 -7.76 22.49 12.30
N PHE A 245 -8.81 22.28 11.50
CA PHE A 245 -9.26 20.95 11.09
C PHE A 245 -9.47 20.86 9.58
N ALA A 246 -8.93 19.77 9.01
CA ALA A 246 -9.29 19.25 7.70
C ALA A 246 -9.85 17.82 7.88
N ALA A 247 -10.57 17.30 6.88
CA ALA A 247 -11.05 15.93 6.92
C ALA A 247 -11.06 15.26 5.56
N VAL A 248 -10.95 13.92 5.58
CA VAL A 248 -11.12 13.05 4.43
C VAL A 248 -12.29 12.09 4.73
N SER A 249 -13.41 12.26 4.04
CA SER A 249 -14.65 11.50 4.31
C SER A 249 -15.68 11.58 3.18
N VAL A 250 -16.67 10.69 3.18
CA VAL A 250 -17.90 10.83 2.37
C VAL A 250 -19.05 11.52 3.11
N ASN A 251 -18.93 11.74 4.43
CA ASN A 251 -20.05 12.19 5.26
C ASN A 251 -20.04 13.70 5.48
N ALA A 252 -20.59 14.45 4.52
CA ALA A 252 -20.64 15.92 4.58
C ALA A 252 -21.35 16.44 5.84
N ALA A 253 -22.49 15.85 6.20
CA ALA A 253 -23.27 16.27 7.37
C ALA A 253 -22.51 16.10 8.70
N ALA A 254 -21.72 15.03 8.83
CA ALA A 254 -20.89 14.83 10.01
C ALA A 254 -19.73 15.85 10.08
N MET A 255 -19.14 16.20 8.93
CA MET A 255 -18.12 17.26 8.85
C MET A 255 -18.69 18.65 9.15
N ASP A 256 -19.92 18.93 8.72
CA ASP A 256 -20.67 20.15 9.08
C ASP A 256 -20.86 20.25 10.60
N ASN A 257 -21.40 19.18 11.21
CA ASN A 257 -21.64 19.13 12.65
C ASN A 257 -20.34 19.24 13.47
N PHE A 258 -19.23 18.70 12.94
CA PHE A 258 -17.93 18.84 13.57
C PHE A 258 -17.39 20.28 13.50
N GLY A 259 -17.75 21.03 12.45
CA GLY A 259 -17.29 22.41 12.21
C GLY A 259 -16.11 22.53 11.24
N ILE A 260 -15.89 21.54 10.37
CA ILE A 260 -14.78 21.55 9.41
C ILE A 260 -15.12 22.49 8.26
N HIS A 261 -14.21 23.39 7.88
CA HIS A 261 -14.46 24.32 6.77
C HIS A 261 -14.68 23.57 5.43
N PRO A 262 -15.69 23.90 4.59
CA PRO A 262 -15.97 23.20 3.34
C PRO A 262 -14.75 23.05 2.41
N ALA A 263 -13.91 24.08 2.31
CA ALA A 263 -12.68 24.04 1.48
C ALA A 263 -11.62 23.03 1.97
N ARG A 264 -11.73 22.54 3.22
CA ARG A 264 -10.80 21.61 3.87
C ARG A 264 -11.39 20.20 4.04
N ARG A 265 -12.49 19.91 3.35
CA ARG A 265 -13.14 18.59 3.34
C ARG A 265 -12.78 17.88 2.05
N PHE A 266 -12.18 16.71 2.12
CA PHE A 266 -11.71 15.94 0.98
C PHE A 266 -12.50 14.66 0.79
N ALA A 267 -12.87 14.39 -0.44
CA ALA A 267 -13.71 13.29 -0.85
C ALA A 267 -12.91 11.99 -0.86
N MET A 268 -13.62 10.92 -0.55
CA MET A 268 -13.19 9.55 -0.76
C MET A 268 -14.32 8.84 -1.51
N TRP A 269 -14.01 7.86 -2.35
CA TRP A 269 -15.06 7.10 -3.03
C TRP A 269 -15.30 5.74 -2.38
N ASP A 270 -16.47 5.17 -2.58
CA ASP A 270 -16.86 3.89 -2.00
C ASP A 270 -16.01 2.72 -2.54
N TRP A 271 -15.59 2.81 -3.81
CA TRP A 271 -14.69 1.87 -4.50
C TRP A 271 -13.22 1.96 -4.06
N VAL A 272 -12.86 2.95 -3.23
CA VAL A 272 -11.56 3.00 -2.57
C VAL A 272 -11.64 2.21 -1.26
N GLY A 273 -11.00 1.03 -1.26
CA GLY A 273 -10.78 0.25 -0.04
C GLY A 273 -9.77 0.92 0.88
N GLY A 274 -9.98 0.87 2.20
CA GLY A 274 -9.13 1.57 3.17
C GLY A 274 -7.64 1.23 3.02
N ARG A 275 -7.30 -0.05 2.97
CA ARG A 275 -5.90 -0.52 2.78
C ARG A 275 -5.29 -0.22 1.40
N TYR A 276 -6.07 0.31 0.45
CA TYR A 276 -5.63 0.77 -0.86
C TYR A 276 -5.70 2.31 -1.01
N SER A 277 -5.95 3.05 0.08
CA SER A 277 -6.39 4.45 0.00
C SER A 277 -5.27 5.50 0.02
N VAL A 278 -4.01 5.14 0.28
CA VAL A 278 -2.90 6.10 0.42
C VAL A 278 -2.70 7.02 -0.79
N TRP A 279 -3.13 6.57 -1.98
CA TRP A 279 -3.07 7.31 -3.25
C TRP A 279 -4.18 8.36 -3.42
N SER A 280 -5.18 8.36 -2.54
CA SER A 280 -6.33 9.28 -2.56
C SER A 280 -6.09 10.49 -1.65
N ALA A 281 -7.16 11.25 -1.35
CA ALA A 281 -7.17 12.28 -0.32
C ALA A 281 -6.66 11.82 1.06
N VAL A 282 -6.72 10.51 1.37
CA VAL A 282 -6.11 9.95 2.59
C VAL A 282 -4.58 10.21 2.64
N GLY A 283 -3.95 10.39 1.49
CA GLY A 283 -2.56 10.82 1.35
C GLY A 283 -2.30 12.31 1.64
N LEU A 284 -3.29 13.11 2.07
CA LEU A 284 -3.10 14.55 2.30
C LEU A 284 -1.95 14.86 3.27
N ALA A 285 -1.85 14.11 4.37
CA ALA A 285 -0.75 14.27 5.33
C ALA A 285 0.63 14.00 4.69
N LEU A 286 0.69 13.05 3.75
CA LEU A 286 1.89 12.80 2.94
C LEU A 286 2.16 13.96 1.99
N ALA A 287 1.16 14.42 1.24
CA ALA A 287 1.31 15.56 0.32
C ALA A 287 1.83 16.82 1.03
N ILE A 288 1.35 17.11 2.23
CA ILE A 288 1.88 18.21 3.06
C ILE A 288 3.35 17.94 3.44
N ALA A 289 3.70 16.69 3.79
CA ALA A 289 5.05 16.34 4.20
C ALA A 289 6.07 16.46 3.05
N ILE A 290 5.74 15.99 1.85
CA ILE A 290 6.69 15.86 0.73
C ILE A 290 6.50 16.91 -0.39
N GLY A 291 5.39 17.64 -0.38
CA GLY A 291 5.05 18.60 -1.42
C GLY A 291 4.45 17.95 -2.68
N ARG A 292 3.88 18.79 -3.54
CA ARG A 292 3.18 18.38 -4.76
C ARG A 292 4.05 17.55 -5.69
N ALA A 293 5.24 18.05 -6.05
CA ALA A 293 6.09 17.39 -7.04
C ALA A 293 6.46 15.95 -6.63
N ALA A 294 6.86 15.75 -5.37
CA ALA A 294 7.19 14.42 -4.87
C ALA A 294 5.95 13.52 -4.73
N PHE A 295 4.76 14.08 -4.46
CA PHE A 295 3.52 13.33 -4.45
C PHE A 295 3.10 12.89 -5.87
N ASP A 296 3.28 13.74 -6.87
CA ASP A 296 3.04 13.40 -8.28
C ASP A 296 4.00 12.29 -8.74
N ASP A 297 5.29 12.36 -8.37
CA ASP A 297 6.25 11.27 -8.63
C ASP A 297 5.85 9.95 -7.94
N PHE A 298 5.34 10.04 -6.70
CA PHE A 298 4.83 8.89 -5.97
C PHE A 298 3.66 8.22 -6.70
N LEU A 299 2.72 9.01 -7.23
CA LEU A 299 1.63 8.49 -8.07
C LEU A 299 2.14 7.93 -9.40
N ALA A 300 3.11 8.59 -10.04
CA ALA A 300 3.67 8.15 -11.33
C ALA A 300 4.37 6.79 -11.22
N GLY A 301 5.19 6.58 -10.19
CA GLY A 301 5.84 5.29 -9.94
C GLY A 301 4.83 4.16 -9.71
N ALA A 302 3.74 4.47 -9.00
CA ALA A 302 2.66 3.53 -8.75
C ALA A 302 1.83 3.23 -10.01
N HIS A 303 1.60 4.21 -10.88
CA HIS A 303 0.96 3.99 -12.18
C HIS A 303 1.83 3.15 -13.12
N ALA A 304 3.15 3.34 -13.09
CA ALA A 304 4.07 2.57 -13.92
C ALA A 304 3.99 1.06 -13.62
N ILE A 305 3.94 0.66 -12.34
CA ILE A 305 3.79 -0.75 -11.99
C ILE A 305 2.38 -1.29 -12.27
N ASP A 306 1.34 -0.43 -12.24
CA ASP A 306 -0.02 -0.84 -12.64
C ASP A 306 -0.13 -1.17 -14.12
N GLU A 307 0.44 -0.33 -14.99
CA GLU A 307 0.47 -0.59 -16.43
C GLU A 307 1.29 -1.85 -16.73
N HIS A 308 2.40 -2.06 -16.01
CA HIS A 308 3.17 -3.31 -16.09
C HIS A 308 2.32 -4.52 -15.70
N PHE A 309 1.66 -4.46 -14.55
CA PHE A 309 0.76 -5.52 -14.07
C PHE A 309 -0.34 -5.83 -15.08
N ARG A 310 -0.94 -4.79 -15.68
CA ARG A 310 -2.02 -4.92 -16.65
C ARG A 310 -1.58 -5.56 -17.95
N ARG A 311 -0.43 -5.17 -18.50
CA ARG A 311 -0.06 -5.45 -19.90
C ARG A 311 1.02 -6.52 -20.06
N ALA A 312 1.92 -6.71 -19.09
CA ALA A 312 3.07 -7.59 -19.28
C ALA A 312 2.66 -9.07 -19.44
N PRO A 313 3.39 -9.84 -20.27
CA PRO A 313 3.30 -11.31 -20.28
C PRO A 313 3.60 -11.89 -18.90
N TRP A 314 2.97 -13.00 -18.52
CA TRP A 314 3.12 -13.57 -17.16
C TRP A 314 4.57 -13.88 -16.77
N ALA A 315 5.38 -14.31 -17.74
CA ALA A 315 6.79 -14.61 -17.53
C ALA A 315 7.66 -13.40 -17.18
N GLU A 316 7.16 -12.17 -17.36
CA GLU A 316 7.87 -10.92 -17.10
C GLU A 316 7.09 -10.01 -16.12
N ASN A 317 5.90 -10.44 -15.70
CA ASN A 317 4.99 -9.63 -14.90
C ASN A 317 5.37 -9.71 -13.42
N LEU A 318 6.07 -8.70 -12.91
CA LEU A 318 6.66 -8.67 -11.57
C LEU A 318 5.64 -9.00 -10.45
N PRO A 319 4.49 -8.31 -10.36
CA PRO A 319 3.48 -8.63 -9.35
C PRO A 319 2.93 -10.07 -9.46
N VAL A 320 2.72 -10.56 -10.68
CA VAL A 320 2.23 -11.95 -10.90
C VAL A 320 3.28 -12.96 -10.49
N LEU A 321 4.55 -12.77 -10.88
CA LEU A 321 5.65 -13.66 -10.49
C LEU A 321 5.81 -13.72 -8.97
N LEU A 322 5.75 -12.58 -8.29
CA LEU A 322 5.82 -12.52 -6.83
C LEU A 322 4.63 -13.26 -6.18
N ALA A 323 3.41 -13.06 -6.69
CA ALA A 323 2.22 -13.76 -6.21
C ALA A 323 2.32 -15.28 -6.43
N LEU A 324 2.82 -15.73 -7.59
CA LEU A 324 3.01 -17.15 -7.91
C LEU A 324 4.04 -17.81 -6.98
N VAL A 325 5.13 -17.11 -6.65
CA VAL A 325 6.10 -17.57 -5.64
C VAL A 325 5.46 -17.66 -4.26
N GLY A 326 4.63 -16.68 -3.88
CA GLY A 326 3.86 -16.74 -2.63
C GLY A 326 2.94 -17.96 -2.57
N ILE A 327 2.19 -18.21 -3.65
CA ILE A 327 1.31 -19.38 -3.78
C ILE A 327 2.12 -20.68 -3.71
N TRP A 328 3.26 -20.75 -4.41
CA TRP A 328 4.20 -21.88 -4.35
C TRP A 328 4.61 -22.19 -2.91
N ASN A 329 5.09 -21.18 -2.20
CA ASN A 329 5.58 -21.32 -0.84
C ASN A 329 4.48 -21.74 0.13
N VAL A 330 3.31 -21.07 0.08
CA VAL A 330 2.23 -21.30 1.04
C VAL A 330 1.51 -22.63 0.81
N ASN A 331 1.18 -22.97 -0.43
CA ASN A 331 0.31 -24.10 -0.73
C ASN A 331 1.05 -25.40 -1.05
N PHE A 332 2.27 -25.32 -1.59
CA PHE A 332 2.98 -26.50 -2.07
C PHE A 332 4.20 -26.84 -1.22
N LEU A 333 4.91 -25.83 -0.72
CA LEU A 333 6.01 -26.03 0.23
C LEU A 333 5.57 -25.96 1.70
N GLU A 334 4.28 -25.66 1.94
CA GLU A 334 3.66 -25.57 3.27
C GLU A 334 4.40 -24.57 4.20
N ILE A 335 4.78 -23.42 3.65
CA ILE A 335 5.45 -22.32 4.36
C ILE A 335 4.41 -21.22 4.66
N PRO A 336 3.81 -21.18 5.87
CA PRO A 336 2.61 -20.37 6.11
C PRO A 336 2.90 -18.90 6.47
N THR A 337 4.15 -18.47 6.45
CA THR A 337 4.54 -17.12 6.86
C THR A 337 5.52 -16.49 5.87
N LEU A 338 5.45 -15.16 5.76
CA LEU A 338 6.33 -14.34 4.95
C LEU A 338 6.91 -13.22 5.82
N ALA A 339 8.24 -13.23 5.96
CA ALA A 339 8.96 -12.14 6.61
C ALA A 339 9.37 -11.09 5.58
N VAL A 340 8.95 -9.84 5.78
CA VAL A 340 9.31 -8.70 4.94
C VAL A 340 10.43 -7.92 5.61
N LEU A 341 11.59 -7.88 4.96
CA LEU A 341 12.85 -7.43 5.53
C LEU A 341 13.44 -6.28 4.69
N PRO A 342 12.97 -5.04 4.88
CA PRO A 342 13.55 -3.91 4.19
C PRO A 342 14.91 -3.55 4.80
N TYR A 343 15.97 -3.53 4.01
CA TYR A 343 17.28 -3.02 4.44
C TYR A 343 17.33 -1.50 4.31
N SER A 344 16.39 -0.85 4.99
CA SER A 344 16.30 0.60 5.13
C SER A 344 15.40 0.94 6.33
N ASP A 345 15.93 1.72 7.27
CA ASP A 345 15.16 2.23 8.41
C ASP A 345 13.99 3.13 7.99
N ARG A 346 14.12 3.79 6.83
CA ARG A 346 13.02 4.57 6.23
C ARG A 346 11.77 3.70 5.97
N LEU A 347 11.96 2.41 5.75
CA LEU A 347 10.88 1.46 5.46
C LEU A 347 10.45 0.64 6.70
N ALA A 348 10.77 1.06 7.92
CA ALA A 348 10.42 0.30 9.13
C ALA A 348 8.92 0.04 9.32
N ARG A 349 8.07 0.92 8.79
CA ARG A 349 6.60 0.76 8.83
C ARG A 349 6.04 -0.02 7.63
N PHE A 350 6.88 -0.41 6.67
CA PHE A 350 6.45 -1.14 5.49
C PHE A 350 5.86 -2.53 5.81
N PRO A 351 6.46 -3.35 6.70
CA PRO A 351 5.84 -4.61 7.11
C PRO A 351 4.45 -4.41 7.74
N ALA A 352 4.28 -3.41 8.62
CA ALA A 352 2.98 -3.11 9.23
C ALA A 352 1.92 -2.65 8.22
N PHE A 353 2.32 -1.89 7.20
CA PHE A 353 1.43 -1.56 6.08
C PHE A 353 1.01 -2.80 5.29
N LEU A 354 1.96 -3.69 4.97
CA LEU A 354 1.67 -4.92 4.23
C LEU A 354 0.81 -5.91 5.01
N GLN A 355 0.95 -5.97 6.34
CA GLN A 355 0.08 -6.79 7.19
C GLN A 355 -1.40 -6.51 6.91
N GLN A 356 -1.80 -5.24 6.91
CA GLN A 356 -3.17 -4.90 6.56
C GLN A 356 -3.48 -5.18 5.09
N LEU A 357 -2.60 -4.77 4.18
CA LEU A 357 -2.81 -4.92 2.74
C LEU A 357 -3.06 -6.37 2.34
N GLU A 358 -2.25 -7.30 2.83
CA GLU A 358 -2.31 -8.72 2.48
C GLU A 358 -3.28 -9.50 3.36
N MET A 359 -3.13 -9.42 4.69
CA MET A 359 -3.89 -10.31 5.59
C MET A 359 -5.37 -9.95 5.63
N GLU A 360 -5.74 -8.67 5.55
CA GLU A 360 -7.14 -8.25 5.49
C GLU A 360 -7.76 -8.50 4.10
N SER A 361 -6.96 -8.49 3.02
CA SER A 361 -7.43 -8.80 1.67
C SER A 361 -7.64 -10.29 1.45
N ASN A 362 -6.64 -11.09 1.83
CA ASN A 362 -6.49 -12.47 1.39
C ASN A 362 -6.70 -13.47 2.54
N GLY A 363 -6.82 -13.04 3.80
CA GLY A 363 -7.17 -13.88 4.95
C GLY A 363 -8.64 -14.28 4.93
N LYS A 364 -9.02 -15.15 3.99
CA LYS A 364 -10.41 -15.51 3.67
C LYS A 364 -10.61 -17.02 3.77
N SER A 365 -11.83 -17.43 4.09
CA SER A 365 -12.23 -18.85 4.18
C SER A 365 -13.30 -19.25 3.16
N VAL A 366 -13.74 -18.31 2.31
CA VAL A 366 -14.85 -18.47 1.37
C VAL A 366 -14.45 -17.94 0.00
N MET A 367 -14.77 -18.69 -1.05
CA MET A 367 -14.56 -18.35 -2.47
C MET A 367 -15.64 -17.38 -2.98
N HIS A 368 -15.45 -16.83 -4.19
CA HIS A 368 -16.41 -15.90 -4.79
C HIS A 368 -17.81 -16.50 -5.03
N ASP A 369 -17.93 -17.81 -5.19
CA ASP A 369 -19.19 -18.53 -5.35
C ASP A 369 -19.86 -18.89 -4.01
N GLY A 370 -19.27 -18.49 -2.88
CA GLY A 370 -19.76 -18.78 -1.54
C GLY A 370 -19.33 -20.13 -0.97
N THR A 371 -18.58 -20.94 -1.72
CA THR A 371 -18.06 -22.22 -1.22
C THR A 371 -16.86 -22.04 -0.30
N ALA A 372 -16.66 -22.98 0.63
CA ALA A 372 -15.53 -22.94 1.55
C ALA A 372 -14.21 -23.24 0.82
N VAL A 373 -13.17 -22.44 1.12
CA VAL A 373 -11.82 -22.65 0.58
C VAL A 373 -11.20 -23.91 1.19
N ARG A 374 -10.46 -24.68 0.37
CA ARG A 374 -9.82 -25.95 0.76
C ARG A 374 -8.30 -25.92 0.77
N TRP A 375 -7.72 -24.74 0.58
CA TRP A 375 -6.28 -24.47 0.50
C TRP A 375 -5.92 -23.23 1.34
N ALA A 376 -4.63 -22.92 1.47
CA ALA A 376 -4.19 -21.75 2.23
C ALA A 376 -4.26 -20.48 1.37
N THR A 377 -4.82 -19.40 1.92
CA THR A 377 -5.12 -18.18 1.15
C THR A 377 -4.10 -17.06 1.31
N ALA A 378 -3.66 -16.79 2.54
CA ALA A 378 -2.69 -15.73 2.85
C ALA A 378 -1.67 -16.22 3.87
N PRO A 379 -0.39 -15.86 3.71
CA PRO A 379 0.60 -16.07 4.76
C PRO A 379 0.38 -15.09 5.92
N VAL A 380 0.91 -15.44 7.09
CA VAL A 380 1.13 -14.46 8.16
C VAL A 380 2.28 -13.55 7.74
N ILE A 381 2.03 -12.24 7.63
CA ILE A 381 3.04 -11.23 7.32
C ILE A 381 3.64 -10.68 8.61
N TRP A 382 4.97 -10.61 8.65
CA TRP A 382 5.71 -10.05 9.77
C TRP A 382 7.06 -9.52 9.29
N GLY A 383 7.80 -8.79 10.13
CA GLY A 383 9.14 -8.33 9.77
C GLY A 383 9.57 -7.06 10.48
N GLU A 384 10.85 -6.76 10.33
CA GLU A 384 11.56 -5.59 10.85
C GLU A 384 12.65 -5.20 9.84
N PRO A 385 13.15 -3.95 9.84
CA PRO A 385 14.27 -3.58 8.99
C PRO A 385 15.51 -4.46 9.18
N GLY A 386 16.21 -4.73 8.09
CA GLY A 386 17.60 -5.16 8.14
C GLY A 386 18.50 -3.98 8.52
N ASN A 387 19.48 -4.11 9.41
CA ASN A 387 19.97 -5.32 10.08
C ASN A 387 19.35 -5.60 11.47
N ASN A 388 18.40 -4.79 11.97
CA ASN A 388 17.76 -5.01 13.27
C ASN A 388 17.17 -6.43 13.37
N ALA A 389 16.49 -6.88 12.32
CA ALA A 389 15.96 -8.24 12.20
C ALA A 389 17.05 -9.33 12.37
N GLN A 390 18.27 -9.08 11.85
CA GLN A 390 19.41 -10.02 11.94
C GLN A 390 19.83 -10.26 13.39
N HIS A 391 19.63 -9.28 14.26
CA HIS A 391 19.98 -9.35 15.68
C HIS A 391 18.76 -9.65 16.59
N SER A 392 17.60 -9.96 16.00
CA SER A 392 16.38 -10.29 16.74
C SER A 392 15.94 -11.73 16.51
N PHE A 393 15.59 -12.10 15.28
CA PHE A 393 14.93 -13.38 14.98
C PHE A 393 15.57 -14.19 13.85
N PHE A 394 16.69 -13.74 13.27
CA PHE A 394 17.40 -14.52 12.23
C PHE A 394 17.94 -15.87 12.73
N GLN A 395 18.19 -16.02 14.04
CA GLN A 395 18.53 -17.32 14.63
C GLN A 395 17.43 -18.36 14.33
N LEU A 396 16.15 -17.97 14.47
CA LEU A 396 15.03 -18.83 14.12
C LEU A 396 15.00 -19.11 12.61
N LEU A 397 15.25 -18.11 11.77
CA LEU A 397 15.24 -18.28 10.31
C LEU A 397 16.35 -19.22 9.80
N HIS A 398 17.52 -19.22 10.43
CA HIS A 398 18.67 -20.02 10.00
C HIS A 398 18.72 -21.42 10.62
N GLN A 399 18.40 -21.56 11.90
CA GLN A 399 18.61 -22.81 12.65
C GLN A 399 17.33 -23.31 13.35
N GLY A 400 16.24 -22.56 13.27
CA GLY A 400 14.94 -23.00 13.78
C GLY A 400 14.34 -24.14 12.95
N SER A 401 13.35 -24.81 13.53
CA SER A 401 12.61 -25.88 12.87
C SER A 401 11.44 -25.37 11.99
N LEU A 402 11.03 -24.11 12.17
CA LEU A 402 9.98 -23.48 11.39
C LEU A 402 10.57 -22.76 10.19
N ARG A 403 9.88 -22.85 9.05
CA ARG A 403 10.27 -22.19 7.80
C ARG A 403 9.45 -20.92 7.59
N ALA A 404 10.09 -19.89 7.05
CA ALA A 404 9.45 -18.68 6.57
C ALA A 404 9.97 -18.34 5.17
N ALA A 405 9.09 -17.83 4.31
CA ALA A 405 9.50 -17.16 3.08
C ALA A 405 10.02 -15.77 3.45
N LEU A 406 10.95 -15.23 2.67
CA LEU A 406 11.59 -13.94 2.94
C LEU A 406 11.49 -13.05 1.70
N ASP A 407 10.95 -11.84 1.89
CA ASP A 407 11.04 -10.75 0.93
C ASP A 407 12.09 -9.76 1.45
N VAL A 408 13.25 -9.74 0.81
CA VAL A 408 14.35 -8.82 1.14
C VAL A 408 14.29 -7.62 0.20
N ILE A 409 14.07 -6.42 0.76
CA ILE A 409 13.93 -5.19 -0.02
C ILE A 409 15.19 -4.36 0.15
N LEU A 410 15.89 -4.12 -0.95
CA LEU A 410 17.13 -3.34 -0.99
C LEU A 410 16.91 -2.05 -1.79
N LEU A 411 17.52 -0.95 -1.33
CA LEU A 411 17.60 0.28 -2.09
C LEU A 411 18.93 0.30 -2.84
N LYS A 412 18.89 0.45 -4.18
CA LYS A 412 20.10 0.49 -5.02
C LYS A 412 21.02 1.66 -4.67
N ARG A 413 20.46 2.75 -4.15
CA ARG A 413 21.17 3.94 -3.67
C ARG A 413 20.59 4.38 -2.35
N SER A 414 21.45 4.86 -1.47
CA SER A 414 21.00 5.48 -0.22
C SER A 414 20.21 6.75 -0.52
N PRO A 415 19.04 6.98 0.11
CA PRO A 415 18.28 8.21 -0.06
C PRO A 415 18.95 9.44 0.60
N ILE A 416 20.10 9.25 1.24
CA ILE A 416 20.94 10.34 1.78
C ILE A 416 22.26 10.53 1.00
N GLY A 417 22.47 9.79 -0.10
CA GLY A 417 23.56 10.06 -1.05
C GLY A 417 24.87 9.29 -0.85
N ASP A 418 24.88 8.26 -0.02
CA ASP A 418 26.04 7.37 0.18
C ASP A 418 26.15 6.24 -0.88
#